data_AF-A0A7C9AW29-F1
#
_entry.id   AF-A0A7C9AW29-F1
#
_cell.length_a   1.000
_cell.length_b   1.000
_cell.length_c   1.000
_cell.angle_alpha   90.00
_cell.angle_beta   90.00
_cell.angle_gamma   90.00
#
_symmetry.space_group_name_H-M   'P 1'
#
loop_
_entity.id
_entity.type
_entity.pdbx_description
1 polymer ?
#
loop_
_entity_poly.entity_id
_entity_poly.type
_entity_poly.pdbx_seq_one_letter_code
_entity_poly.pdbx_strand_id
1 'polypeptide(L)'
;DFNPMDLAHIAHINMNSQTENSLLYGFRLHSLCTLEAIAALIERETTEKRRKEMNAGLIDPLLVNAREHLDLRLSFDCMDPDELLTITLGDLEAGLRSLSQ
;
A
#
# COMPACT_ATOMS: atom_id res chain seq x y z
N ASP A 1 11.99 -16.45 -0.70
CA ASP A 1 11.15 -15.46 -1.40
C ASP A 1 9.77 -15.45 -0.80
N PHE A 2 9.21 -14.28 -0.57
CA PHE A 2 7.83 -14.13 -0.09
C PHE A 2 6.83 -14.28 -1.23
N ASN A 3 5.75 -15.02 -0.99
CA ASN A 3 4.63 -15.11 -1.92
C ASN A 3 3.72 -13.85 -1.78
N PRO A 4 2.77 -13.60 -2.71
CA PRO A 4 1.89 -12.43 -2.62
C PRO A 4 1.11 -12.33 -1.30
N MET A 5 0.73 -13.45 -0.70
CA MET A 5 0.02 -13.49 0.58
C MET A 5 0.94 -13.10 1.73
N ASP A 6 2.19 -13.57 1.77
CA ASP A 6 3.17 -13.16 2.78
C ASP A 6 3.43 -11.64 2.69
N LEU A 7 3.57 -11.13 1.47
CA LEU A 7 3.74 -9.71 1.20
C LEU A 7 2.52 -8.89 1.67
N ALA A 8 1.30 -9.38 1.46
CA ALA A 8 0.09 -8.75 1.98
C ALA A 8 0.04 -8.73 3.52
N HIS A 9 0.50 -9.78 4.19
CA HIS A 9 0.62 -9.79 5.65
C HIS A 9 1.61 -8.74 6.15
N ILE A 10 2.77 -8.61 5.50
CA ILE A 10 3.76 -7.58 5.84
C ILE A 10 3.15 -6.19 5.67
N ALA A 11 2.40 -5.95 4.58
CA ALA A 11 1.71 -4.67 4.38
C ALA A 11 0.73 -4.34 5.52
N HIS A 12 -0.08 -5.32 5.95
CA HIS A 12 -0.98 -5.16 7.11
C HIS A 12 -0.23 -4.90 8.41
N ILE A 13 0.86 -5.62 8.67
CA ILE A 13 1.69 -5.41 9.86
C ILE A 13 2.25 -3.99 9.87
N ASN A 14 2.84 -3.55 8.75
CA ASN A 14 3.43 -2.22 8.62
C ASN A 14 2.39 -1.11 8.82
N MET A 15 1.15 -1.33 8.36
CA MET A 15 0.05 -0.38 8.53
C MET A 15 -0.57 -0.39 9.94
N ASN A 16 -0.50 -1.51 10.67
CA ASN A 16 -1.07 -1.62 12.01
C ASN A 16 -0.05 -1.40 13.14
N SER A 17 1.25 -1.41 12.84
CA SER A 17 2.35 -1.26 13.81
C SER A 17 3.23 -0.03 13.50
N GLN A 18 2.59 1.07 13.12
CA GLN A 18 3.28 2.32 12.79
C GLN A 18 3.88 2.97 14.04
N THR A 19 5.04 3.61 13.88
CA THR A 19 5.64 4.49 14.90
C THR A 19 5.47 5.95 14.49
N GLU A 20 5.56 6.89 15.44
CA GLU A 20 5.40 8.33 15.18
C GLU A 20 6.39 8.89 14.13
N ASN A 21 7.53 8.22 13.95
CA ASN A 21 8.53 8.60 12.94
C ASN A 21 8.24 8.01 11.55
N SER A 22 7.18 7.22 11.41
CA SER A 22 6.79 6.61 10.12
C SER A 22 6.15 7.63 9.20
N LEU A 23 6.52 7.56 7.92
CA LEU A 23 5.85 8.28 6.84
C LEU A 23 4.36 7.91 6.68
N LEU A 24 3.93 6.82 7.31
CA LEU A 24 2.57 6.29 7.28
C LEU A 24 1.82 6.53 8.59
N TYR A 25 2.44 7.18 9.58
CA TYR A 25 1.83 7.38 10.90
C TYR A 25 0.47 8.08 10.80
N GLY A 26 -0.57 7.45 11.37
CA GLY A 26 -1.94 7.99 11.38
C GLY A 26 -2.77 7.63 10.15
N PHE A 27 -2.15 7.06 9.10
CA PHE A 27 -2.86 6.52 7.95
C PHE A 27 -3.35 5.11 8.24
N ARG A 28 -4.47 4.72 7.61
CA ARG A 28 -5.04 3.38 7.71
C ARG A 28 -5.40 2.84 6.34
N LEU A 29 -5.53 1.52 6.27
CA LEU A 29 -6.08 0.87 5.08
C LEU A 29 -7.61 0.94 5.11
N HIS A 30 -8.22 1.16 3.94
CA HIS A 30 -9.66 1.02 3.76
C HIS A 30 -10.12 -0.41 4.09
N SER A 31 -11.34 -0.60 4.56
CA SER A 31 -11.88 -1.92 4.96
C SER A 31 -11.89 -2.96 3.83
N LEU A 32 -11.90 -2.51 2.58
CA LEU A 32 -11.80 -3.36 1.39
C LEU A 32 -10.37 -3.84 1.09
N CYS A 33 -9.35 -3.26 1.73
CA CYS A 33 -7.96 -3.69 1.61
C CYS A 33 -7.69 -4.92 2.48
N THR A 34 -8.44 -6.00 2.26
CA THR A 34 -8.22 -7.28 2.94
C THR A 34 -6.88 -7.90 2.51
N LEU A 35 -6.38 -8.88 3.26
CA LEU A 35 -5.15 -9.60 2.90
C LEU A 35 -5.26 -10.21 1.49
N GLU A 36 -6.40 -10.80 1.16
CA GLU A 36 -6.66 -11.42 -0.13
C GLU A 36 -6.72 -10.38 -1.25
N ALA A 37 -7.35 -9.23 -1.00
CA ALA A 37 -7.43 -8.15 -1.98
C ALA A 37 -6.05 -7.56 -2.30
N ILE A 38 -5.21 -7.36 -1.27
CA ILE A 38 -3.83 -6.89 -1.44
C ILE A 38 -2.97 -7.96 -2.12
N ALA A 39 -3.09 -9.23 -1.72
CA ALA A 39 -2.33 -10.32 -2.34
C ALA A 39 -2.65 -10.47 -3.82
N ALA A 40 -3.94 -10.45 -4.18
CA ALA A 40 -4.40 -10.50 -5.56
C ALA A 40 -3.91 -9.29 -6.37
N LEU A 41 -3.87 -8.11 -5.75
CA LEU A 41 -3.36 -6.89 -6.37
C LEU A 41 -1.84 -6.99 -6.62
N ILE A 42 -1.07 -7.44 -5.64
CA ILE A 42 0.38 -7.68 -5.77
C ILE A 42 0.64 -8.71 -6.86
N GLU A 43 -0.12 -9.80 -6.90
CA GLU A 43 0.03 -10.82 -7.93
C GLU A 43 -0.25 -10.28 -9.33
N ARG A 44 -1.30 -9.46 -9.48
CA ARG A 44 -1.71 -8.86 -10.77
C ARG A 44 -0.72 -7.82 -11.28
N GLU A 45 -0.26 -6.92 -10.42
CA GLU A 45 0.52 -5.74 -10.82
C GLU A 45 2.04 -5.96 -10.73
N THR A 46 2.50 -7.16 -10.35
CA THR A 46 3.94 -7.48 -10.29
C THR A 46 4.25 -8.83 -10.93
N THR A 47 5.51 -9.00 -11.37
CA THR A 47 5.99 -10.31 -11.86
C THR A 47 6.58 -11.14 -10.71
N GLU A 48 6.57 -12.46 -10.84
CA GLU A 48 7.22 -13.35 -9.88
C GLU A 48 8.70 -13.01 -9.71
N LYS A 49 9.41 -12.77 -10.83
CA LYS A 49 10.83 -12.35 -10.81
C LYS A 49 11.03 -11.13 -9.92
N ARG A 50 10.21 -10.09 -10.09
CA ARG A 50 10.32 -8.86 -9.32
C ARG A 50 10.04 -9.07 -7.83
N ARG A 51 9.03 -9.88 -7.49
CA ARG A 51 8.74 -10.24 -6.08
C ARG A 51 9.91 -10.99 -5.44
N LYS A 52 10.59 -11.86 -6.19
CA LYS A 52 11.80 -12.54 -5.69
C LYS A 52 12.97 -11.59 -5.49
N GLU A 53 13.18 -10.67 -6.44
CA GLU A 53 14.27 -9.68 -6.37
C GLU A 53 14.09 -8.68 -5.22
N MET A 54 12.88 -8.14 -5.05
CA MET A 54 12.60 -7.15 -4.01
C MET A 54 12.27 -7.80 -2.66
N ASN A 55 11.75 -9.03 -2.66
CA ASN A 55 11.31 -9.76 -1.47
C ASN A 55 10.42 -8.86 -0.58
N ALA A 56 10.62 -8.84 0.74
CA ALA A 56 9.89 -7.94 1.65
C ALA A 56 10.14 -6.45 1.37
N GLY A 57 11.25 -6.10 0.72
CA GLY A 57 11.59 -4.73 0.33
C GLY A 57 10.66 -4.12 -0.72
N LEU A 58 9.69 -4.88 -1.26
CA LEU A 58 8.61 -4.36 -2.10
C LEU A 58 7.61 -3.50 -1.31
N ILE A 59 7.39 -3.83 -0.03
CA ILE A 59 6.23 -3.32 0.72
C ILE A 59 6.38 -1.86 1.15
N ASP A 60 7.54 -1.48 1.67
CA ASP A 60 7.75 -0.10 2.10
C ASP A 60 7.56 0.92 0.96
N PRO A 61 8.20 0.78 -0.22
CA PRO A 61 8.00 1.72 -1.31
C PRO A 61 6.59 1.63 -1.91
N LEU A 62 5.93 0.46 -1.87
CA LEU A 62 4.50 0.34 -2.21
C LEU A 62 3.64 1.26 -1.32
N LEU A 63 3.77 1.14 -0.01
CA LEU A 63 2.93 1.87 0.94
C LEU A 63 3.20 3.37 0.89
N VAL A 64 4.46 3.79 0.74
CA VAL A 64 4.82 5.20 0.57
C VAL A 64 4.20 5.76 -0.71
N ASN A 65 4.34 5.07 -1.85
CA ASN A 65 3.75 5.54 -3.11
C ASN A 65 2.22 5.57 -3.05
N ALA A 66 1.59 4.64 -2.31
CA ALA A 66 0.15 4.64 -2.11
C ALA A 66 -0.30 5.86 -1.30
N ARG A 67 0.45 6.25 -0.26
CA ARG A 67 0.20 7.50 0.47
C ARG A 67 0.36 8.72 -0.45
N GLU A 68 1.40 8.75 -1.28
CA GLU A 68 1.59 9.85 -2.24
C GLU A 68 0.44 9.91 -3.26
N HIS A 69 -0.09 8.77 -3.70
CA HIS A 69 -1.27 8.75 -4.56
C HIS A 69 -2.53 9.24 -3.83
N LEU A 70 -2.69 8.89 -2.55
CA LEU A 70 -3.73 9.46 -1.71
C LEU A 70 -3.62 11.00 -1.69
N ASP A 71 -2.42 11.53 -1.41
CA ASP A 71 -2.16 12.98 -1.41
C ASP A 71 -2.54 13.64 -2.76
N LEU A 72 -2.29 12.96 -3.89
CA LEU A 72 -2.61 13.47 -5.22
C LEU A 72 -4.10 13.48 -5.57
N ARG A 73 -4.88 12.50 -5.07
CA ARG A 73 -6.32 12.41 -5.37
C ARG A 73 -7.19 13.27 -4.46
N LEU A 74 -6.65 13.74 -3.33
CA LEU A 74 -7.37 14.60 -2.39
C LEU A 74 -7.59 15.98 -3.01
N SER A 75 -8.83 16.45 -2.93
CA SER A 75 -9.18 17.84 -3.24
C SER A 75 -8.99 18.73 -2.02
N PHE A 76 -8.67 20.00 -2.23
CA PHE A 76 -8.63 21.01 -1.17
C PHE A 76 -9.97 21.15 -0.43
N ASP A 77 -11.08 20.83 -1.12
CA ASP A 77 -12.44 20.86 -0.58
C ASP A 77 -12.86 19.53 0.09
N CYS A 78 -11.92 18.59 0.30
CA CYS A 78 -12.21 17.32 0.98
C CYS A 78 -12.54 17.59 2.47
N MET A 79 -13.84 17.57 2.79
CA MET A 79 -14.36 17.82 4.13
C MET A 79 -14.45 16.56 4.99
N ASP A 80 -14.18 15.38 4.44
CA ASP A 80 -14.20 14.11 5.18
C ASP A 80 -12.81 13.80 5.74
N PRO A 81 -12.58 13.94 7.06
CA PRO A 81 -11.29 13.63 7.67
C PRO A 81 -10.92 12.16 7.55
N ASP A 82 -11.92 11.27 7.42
CA ASP A 82 -11.68 9.85 7.24
C ASP A 82 -11.08 9.56 5.87
N GLU A 83 -11.48 10.29 4.84
CA GLU A 83 -10.91 10.16 3.50
C GLU A 83 -9.45 10.63 3.44
N LEU A 84 -9.11 11.68 4.20
CA LEU A 84 -7.74 12.24 4.24
C LEU A 84 -6.68 11.24 4.75
N LEU A 85 -7.09 10.27 5.56
CA LEU A 85 -6.19 9.32 6.24
C LEU A 85 -6.38 7.87 5.79
N THR A 86 -7.24 7.62 4.79
CA THR A 86 -7.58 6.26 4.36
C THR A 86 -6.98 5.92 2.99
N ILE A 87 -6.00 5.01 3.01
CA ILE A 87 -5.39 4.43 1.81
C ILE A 87 -6.32 3.34 1.26
N THR A 88 -6.74 3.51 0.01
CA THR A 88 -7.64 2.59 -0.68
C THR A 88 -6.89 1.56 -1.52
N LEU A 89 -7.60 0.56 -2.05
CA LEU A 89 -7.02 -0.39 -3.02
C LEU A 89 -6.51 0.33 -4.28
N GLY A 90 -7.16 1.40 -4.72
CA GLY A 90 -6.72 2.19 -5.87
C GLY A 90 -5.38 2.90 -5.61
N ASP A 91 -5.18 3.37 -4.38
CA ASP A 91 -3.92 3.99 -3.96
C ASP A 91 -2.79 2.94 -3.94
N LEU A 92 -3.05 1.74 -3.42
CA LEU A 92 -2.10 0.62 -3.46
C LEU A 92 -1.76 0.19 -4.90
N GLU A 93 -2.76 0.17 -5.78
CA GLU A 93 -2.57 -0.19 -7.19
C GLU A 93 -1.68 0.82 -7.91
N ALA A 94 -1.98 2.11 -7.73
CA ALA A 94 -1.13 3.18 -8.24
C ALA A 94 0.29 3.09 -7.66
N GLY A 95 0.40 2.79 -6.36
CA GLY A 95 1.67 2.59 -5.68
C GLY A 95 2.54 1.50 -6.34
N LEU A 96 1.96 0.32 -6.61
CA LEU A 96 2.64 -0.78 -7.31
C LEU A 96 3.04 -0.42 -8.75
N ARG A 97 2.16 0.30 -9.46
CA ARG A 97 2.45 0.75 -10.84
C ARG A 97 3.59 1.75 -10.90
N SER A 98 3.70 2.63 -9.92
CA SER A 98 4.82 3.58 -9.80
C SER A 98 6.16 2.89 -9.56
N LEU A 99 6.16 1.67 -9.00
CA LEU A 99 7.38 0.86 -8.91
C LEU A 99 7.74 0.24 -10.27
N SER A 100 6.76 0.00 -11.14
CA SER A 100 6.93 -0.73 -12.41
C SER A 100 7.64 0.04 -13.52
N GLN A 101 8.01 1.29 -13.27
CA GLN A 101 8.89 2.12 -14.11
C GLN A 101 10.36 1.83 -13.80
#